data_AF-A0A7X9L6H2-F1
#
_entry.id   AF-A0A7X9L6H2-F1
#
_cell.length_a   1.000
_cell.length_b   1.000
_cell.length_c   1.000
_cell.angle_alpha   90.00
_cell.angle_beta   90.00
_cell.angle_gamma   90.00
#
_symmetry.space_group_name_H-M   'P 1'
#
loop_
_entity.id
_entity.type
_entity.pdbx_description
1 polymer ?
#
loop_
_entity_poly.entity_id
_entity_poly.type
_entity_poly.pdbx_seq_one_letter_code
_entity_poly.pdbx_strand_id
1 'polypeptide(L)'
;MKLLAKILLIVAAVIALCAIWVLWTAGWEVWRQFVALDAMRTREFINPVGTMIGGAAITLVAGVVCGFALGLPRNPKEPKPVGTGPANPGPAPDPDLR
;
A
#
# COMPACT_ATOMS: atom_id res chain seq x y z
N MET A 1 -9.49 13.23 -1.48
CA MET A 1 -8.36 12.47 -2.06
C MET A 1 -8.21 12.88 -3.52
N LYS A 2 -7.04 13.42 -3.89
CA LYS A 2 -6.73 13.78 -5.28
C LYS A 2 -6.90 12.54 -6.17
N LEU A 3 -7.53 12.69 -7.33
CA LEU A 3 -7.89 11.60 -8.28
C LEU A 3 -6.74 10.60 -8.49
N LEU A 4 -5.51 11.12 -8.56
CA LEU A 4 -4.26 10.39 -8.73
C LEU A 4 -4.06 9.26 -7.70
N ALA A 5 -4.37 9.50 -6.43
CA ALA A 5 -4.17 8.52 -5.35
C ALA A 5 -5.14 7.33 -5.46
N LYS A 6 -6.36 7.57 -5.96
CA LYS A 6 -7.32 6.49 -6.21
C LYS A 6 -6.88 5.60 -7.36
N ILE A 7 -6.37 6.21 -8.43
CA ILE A 7 -5.86 5.49 -9.61
C ILE A 7 -4.67 4.61 -9.20
N LEU A 8 -3.71 5.16 -8.43
CA LEU A 8 -2.57 4.41 -7.90
C LEU A 8 -2.98 3.20 -7.05
N LEU A 9 -3.98 3.36 -6.17
CA LEU A 9 -4.50 2.26 -5.36
C LEU A 9 -5.13 1.15 -6.21
N ILE A 10 -5.92 1.51 -7.23
CA ILE A 10 -6.55 0.53 -8.12
C ILE A 10 -5.48 -0.23 -8.91
N VAL A 11 -4.50 0.47 -9.46
CA VAL A 11 -3.39 -0.16 -10.21
C VAL A 11 -2.59 -1.09 -9.29
N ALA A 12 -2.28 -0.67 -8.06
CA ALA A 12 -1.60 -1.52 -7.08
C ALA A 12 -2.41 -2.78 -6.73
N ALA A 13 -3.74 -2.66 -6.58
CA ALA A 13 -4.62 -3.80 -6.32
C ALA A 13 -4.65 -4.79 -7.49
N VAL A 14 -4.68 -4.30 -8.73
CA VAL A 14 -4.62 -5.16 -9.93
C VAL A 14 -3.29 -5.90 -10.00
N ILE A 15 -2.17 -5.22 -9.75
CA ILE A 15 -0.84 -5.84 -9.73
C ILE A 15 -0.76 -6.92 -8.64
N ALA A 16 -1.31 -6.65 -7.45
CA ALA A 16 -1.36 -7.62 -6.37
C ALA A 16 -2.17 -8.87 -6.76
N LEU A 17 -3.33 -8.69 -7.42
CA LEU A 17 -4.13 -9.80 -7.93
C LEU A 17 -3.38 -10.63 -8.99
N CYS A 18 -2.68 -9.98 -9.91
CA CYS A 18 -1.82 -10.66 -10.88
C CYS A 18 -0.71 -11.47 -10.20
N ALA A 19 -0.06 -10.92 -9.17
CA ALA A 19 0.98 -11.61 -8.43
C ALA A 19 0.45 -12.83 -7.66
N ILE A 20 -0.74 -12.72 -7.04
CA ILE A 20 -1.43 -13.84 -6.40
C ILE A 20 -1.73 -14.94 -7.42
N TRP A 21 -2.23 -14.57 -8.61
CA TRP A 21 -2.48 -15.52 -9.68
C TRP A 21 -1.20 -16.26 -10.12
N VAL A 22 -0.09 -15.54 -10.31
CA VAL A 22 1.20 -16.15 -10.67
C VAL A 22 1.66 -17.14 -9.60
N LEU A 23 1.61 -16.75 -8.32
CA LEU A 23 1.95 -17.63 -7.20
C LEU A 23 1.06 -18.88 -7.15
N TRP A 24 -0.24 -18.71 -7.39
CA TRP A 24 -1.19 -19.82 -7.49
C TRP A 24 -0.83 -20.80 -8.60
N THR A 25 -0.52 -20.30 -9.81
CA THR A 25 -0.12 -21.15 -10.94
C THR A 25 1.19 -21.90 -10.67
N ALA A 26 2.17 -21.27 -10.02
CA ALA A 26 3.42 -21.92 -9.65
C ALA A 26 3.19 -23.02 -8.59
N GLY A 27 2.37 -22.74 -7.57
CA GLY A 27 1.97 -23.73 -6.56
C GLY A 27 1.21 -24.91 -7.17
N TRP A 28 0.35 -24.65 -8.15
CA TRP A 28 -0.37 -25.69 -8.88
C TRP A 28 0.55 -26.61 -9.67
N GLU A 29 1.62 -26.08 -10.27
CA GLU A 29 2.58 -26.90 -11.00
C GLU A 29 3.44 -27.76 -10.05
N VAL A 30 3.81 -27.24 -8.87
CA VAL A 30 4.44 -28.03 -7.80
C VAL A 30 3.54 -29.18 -7.36
N TRP A 31 2.26 -28.90 -7.08
CA TRP A 31 1.29 -29.93 -6.69
C TRP A 31 1.18 -31.05 -7.73
N ARG A 32 1.12 -30.65 -9.00
CA ARG A 32 1.08 -31.57 -10.14
C ARG A 32 2.33 -32.43 -10.29
N GLN A 33 3.51 -31.87 -10.01
CA GLN A 33 4.76 -32.63 -9.98
C GLN A 33 4.78 -33.60 -8.80
N PHE A 34 4.28 -33.20 -7.63
CA PHE A 34 4.13 -34.08 -6.48
C PHE A 34 3.22 -35.27 -6.78
N VAL A 35 2.05 -35.03 -7.37
CA VAL A 35 1.11 -36.11 -7.77
C VAL A 35 1.71 -37.03 -8.84
N ALA A 36 2.49 -36.49 -9.77
CA ALA A 36 3.17 -37.32 -10.78
C ALA A 36 4.24 -38.22 -10.16
N LEU A 37 5.03 -37.68 -9.21
CA LEU A 37 6.00 -38.45 -8.42
C LEU A 37 5.33 -39.55 -7.60
N ASP A 38 4.22 -39.24 -6.92
CA ASP A 38 3.43 -40.19 -6.14
C ASP A 38 2.86 -41.33 -7.01
N ALA A 39 2.43 -41.00 -8.24
CA ALA A 39 1.93 -41.97 -9.21
C ALA A 39 3.02 -42.72 -10.00
N MET A 40 4.31 -42.57 -9.65
CA MET A 40 5.48 -43.06 -10.42
C MET A 40 5.44 -42.70 -11.91
N ARG A 41 4.76 -41.60 -12.27
CA ARG A 41 4.69 -41.12 -13.66
C ARG A 41 5.79 -40.11 -13.90
N THR A 42 6.49 -40.26 -15.01
CA THR A 42 7.43 -39.24 -15.48
C THR A 42 6.66 -38.04 -16.03
N ARG A 43 6.85 -36.88 -15.42
CA ARG A 43 6.40 -35.59 -15.93
C ARG A 43 7.60 -34.68 -16.11
N GLU A 44 7.56 -33.82 -17.12
CA GLU A 44 8.60 -32.80 -17.30
C GLU A 44 8.73 -31.93 -16.05
N PHE A 45 9.95 -31.83 -15.53
CA PHE A 45 10.26 -31.01 -14.36
C PHE A 45 10.34 -29.55 -14.81
N ILE A 46 9.33 -28.76 -14.44
CA ILE A 46 9.32 -27.32 -14.63
C ILE A 46 9.73 -26.70 -13.30
N ASN A 47 10.91 -26.08 -13.24
CA ASN A 47 11.40 -25.45 -12.03
C ASN A 47 10.52 -24.23 -11.63
N PRO A 48 9.73 -24.31 -10.54
CA PRO A 48 8.83 -23.24 -10.14
C PRO A 48 9.50 -22.22 -9.21
N VAL A 49 10.77 -22.41 -8.83
CA VAL A 49 11.45 -21.55 -7.85
C VAL A 49 11.56 -20.12 -8.37
N GLY A 50 11.91 -19.94 -9.65
CA GLY A 50 12.03 -18.60 -10.25
C GLY A 50 10.71 -17.83 -10.27
N THR A 51 9.60 -18.52 -10.61
CA THR A 51 8.27 -17.91 -10.62
C THR A 51 7.73 -17.64 -9.22
N MET A 52 8.03 -18.51 -8.25
CA MET A 52 7.69 -18.29 -6.84
C MET A 52 8.44 -17.10 -6.24
N ILE A 53 9.75 -17.00 -6.44
CA ILE A 53 10.56 -15.88 -5.93
C ILE A 53 10.14 -14.57 -6.60
N GLY A 54 9.99 -14.57 -7.93
CA GLY A 54 9.55 -13.40 -8.67
C GLY A 54 8.15 -12.94 -8.26
N GLY A 55 7.21 -13.88 -8.13
CA GLY A 55 5.86 -13.62 -7.64
C GLY A 55 5.89 -12.99 -6.24
N ALA A 56 6.61 -13.61 -5.29
CA ALA A 56 6.74 -13.13 -3.92
C ALA A 56 7.35 -11.72 -3.83
N ALA A 57 8.40 -11.43 -4.61
CA ALA A 57 9.01 -10.11 -4.64
C ALA A 57 8.02 -9.04 -5.14
N ILE A 58 7.24 -9.35 -6.17
CA ILE A 58 6.22 -8.44 -6.71
C ILE A 58 5.11 -8.20 -5.69
N THR A 59 4.61 -9.23 -5.00
CA THR A 59 3.60 -9.06 -3.95
C THR A 59 4.11 -8.21 -2.79
N LEU A 60 5.39 -8.39 -2.41
CA LEU A 60 6.01 -7.62 -1.34
C LEU A 60 6.10 -6.14 -1.72
N VAL A 61 6.57 -5.83 -2.92
CA VAL A 61 6.64 -4.45 -3.44
C VAL A 61 5.24 -3.82 -3.55
N ALA A 62 4.26 -4.56 -4.08
CA ALA A 62 2.88 -4.10 -4.17
C ALA A 62 2.28 -3.81 -2.77
N GLY A 63 2.55 -4.67 -1.79
CA GLY A 63 2.14 -4.48 -0.40
C GLY A 63 2.74 -3.24 0.23
N VAL A 64 4.04 -2.99 0.04
CA VAL A 64 4.72 -1.78 0.54
C VAL A 64 4.14 -0.51 -0.10
N VAL A 65 3.96 -0.49 -1.42
CA VAL A 65 3.40 0.67 -2.14
C VAL A 65 1.95 0.93 -1.71
N CYS A 66 1.14 -0.12 -1.58
CA CYS A 66 -0.24 -0.01 -1.13
C CYS A 66 -0.31 0.49 0.33
N GLY A 67 0.55 -0.03 1.21
CA GLY A 67 0.68 0.43 2.59
C GLY A 67 1.05 1.91 2.70
N PHE A 68 2.02 2.37 1.90
CA PHE A 68 2.39 3.78 1.81
C PHE A 68 1.23 4.66 1.32
N ALA A 69 0.49 4.21 0.29
CA ALA A 69 -0.65 4.95 -0.24
C ALA A 69 -1.82 5.05 0.77
N LEU A 70 -1.99 4.05 1.63
CA LEU A 70 -3.01 4.03 2.70
C LEU A 70 -2.59 4.84 3.94
N GLY A 71 -1.30 4.89 4.25
CA GLY A 71 -0.74 5.60 5.42
C GLY A 71 -0.61 7.12 5.24
N LEU A 72 -0.72 7.63 4.01
CA LEU A 72 -0.73 9.08 3.75
C LEU A 72 -1.95 9.74 4.42
N PRO A 73 -1.76 10.76 5.29
CA PRO A 73 -2.85 11.38 6.01
C PRO A 73 -3.88 11.96 5.05
N ARG A 74 -5.10 11.40 5.09
CA ARG A 74 -6.23 11.78 4.21
C ARG A 74 -6.67 13.24 4.37
N ASN A 75 -6.33 13.84 5.51
CA ASN A 75 -6.43 15.26 5.81
C ASN A 75 -5.19 15.62 6.64
N PRO A 76 -4.20 16.32 6.07
CA PRO A 76 -3.29 17.09 6.89
C PRO A 76 -4.18 18.11 7.61
N LYS A 77 -4.41 17.93 8.92
CA LYS A 77 -4.82 19.08 9.73
C LYS A 77 -3.66 20.04 9.58
N GLU A 78 -3.85 21.10 8.79
CA GLU A 78 -2.94 22.24 8.80
C GLU A 78 -2.73 22.58 10.28
N PRO A 79 -1.47 22.72 10.73
CA PRO A 79 -1.22 23.28 12.04
C PRO A 79 -2.00 24.59 12.08
N LYS A 80 -3.02 24.64 12.93
CA LYS A 80 -3.80 25.86 13.14
C LYS A 80 -2.76 26.94 13.47
N PRO A 81 -2.62 28.00 12.65
CA PRO A 81 -1.55 28.96 12.86
C PRO A 81 -1.64 29.47 14.29
N VAL A 82 -0.58 29.24 15.06
CA VAL A 82 -0.47 29.77 16.42
C VAL A 82 -0.35 31.27 16.28
N GLY A 83 -1.48 31.96 16.50
CA GLY A 83 -1.57 33.35 16.91
C GLY A 83 -0.83 34.38 16.06
N THR A 84 -1.52 34.93 15.07
CA THR A 84 -1.38 36.36 14.72
C THR A 84 -2.77 36.96 14.50
N GLY A 85 -3.62 36.89 15.53
CA GLY A 85 -4.76 37.80 15.63
C GLY A 85 -4.25 39.15 16.13
N PRO A 86 -4.81 40.29 15.65
CA PRO A 86 -4.30 41.62 15.98
C PRO A 86 -4.27 41.82 17.49
N ALA A 87 -3.22 42.49 17.98
CA ALA A 87 -3.06 42.86 19.38
C ALA A 87 -4.39 43.37 19.94
N ASN A 88 -4.89 42.68 20.97
CA ASN A 88 -6.04 43.14 21.73
C ASN A 88 -5.71 44.55 22.25
N PRO A 89 -6.45 45.61 21.88
CA PRO A 89 -6.22 46.91 22.48
C PRO A 89 -6.54 46.74 23.96
N GLY A 90 -5.54 46.95 24.82
CA GLY A 90 -5.79 46.99 26.26
C GLY A 90 -6.92 47.97 26.58
N PRO A 91 -7.69 47.75 27.66
CA PRO A 91 -8.75 48.67 28.06
C PRO A 91 -8.19 50.09 28.18
N ALA A 92 -8.89 51.04 27.56
CA ALA A 92 -8.52 52.46 27.59
C ALA A 92 -8.47 52.98 29.03
N PRO A 93 -7.62 53.98 29.35
CA PRO A 93 -7.56 54.55 30.68
C PRO A 93 -8.90 55.21 31.04
N ASP A 94 -9.40 54.88 32.23
CA ASP A 94 -10.67 55.40 32.76
C ASP A 94 -10.56 56.91 33.01
N PRO A 95 -11.39 57.76 32.37
CA PRO A 95 -11.28 59.22 32.49
C PRO A 95 -11.73 59.79 33.84
N ASP A 96 -12.22 58.97 34.76
CA ASP A 96 -12.75 59.39 36.07
C ASP A 96 -11.71 59.35 37.22
N LEU A 97 -10.42 59.13 36.93
CA LEU A 97 -9.31 59.18 37.90
C LEU A 97 -8.52 60.50 37.84
N ARG A 98 -9.20 61.64 37.92
CA ARG A 98 -8.59 62.97 38.07
C ARG A 98 -9.09 63.74 39.28
#